data_AF-A0A971R6G7-F1
#
_entry.id   AF-A0A971R6G7-F1
#
_cell.length_a   1.000
_cell.length_b   1.000
_cell.length_c   1.000
_cell.angle_alpha   90.00
_cell.angle_beta   90.00
_cell.angle_gamma   90.00
#
_symmetry.space_group_name_H-M   'P 1'
#
loop_
_entity.id
_entity.type
_entity.pdbx_description
1 polymer ?
#
loop_
_entity_poly.entity_id
_entity_poly.type
_entity_poly.pdbx_seq_one_letter_code
_entity_poly.pdbx_strand_id
1 'polypeptide(L)'
;MSSAADWLLFSAVLIINLASAVAFWARGRRASVERSASLVLIGAAAPVAVVGLLNLLDGRGVGHWGIPLLYVVWALGAYLLDHRLKIAYREPRRPAILGPYLVLFYVSVIGLWALTWPLGMWAWLPTAASYVLHIAAMIQAQTQERG
;
A
#
# COMPACT_ATOMS: atom_id res chain seq x y z
N MET A 1 -9.07 4.84 -23.83
CA MET A 1 -8.26 3.60 -24.02
C MET A 1 -7.36 3.46 -22.82
N SER A 2 -7.20 2.26 -22.27
CA SER A 2 -6.27 2.02 -21.17
C SER A 2 -4.82 2.09 -21.65
N SER A 3 -3.94 2.67 -20.84
CA SER A 3 -2.51 2.81 -21.09
C SER A 3 -1.71 1.70 -20.40
N ALA A 4 -0.43 1.55 -20.77
CA ALA A 4 0.49 0.66 -20.06
C ALA A 4 0.65 1.04 -18.58
N ALA A 5 0.60 2.34 -18.26
CA ALA A 5 0.64 2.83 -16.88
C ALA A 5 -0.58 2.37 -16.06
N ASP A 6 -1.76 2.31 -16.69
CA ASP A 6 -2.99 1.87 -16.01
C ASP A 6 -2.90 0.37 -15.64
N TRP A 7 -2.37 -0.48 -16.53
CA TRP A 7 -2.15 -1.90 -16.23
C TRP A 7 -1.05 -2.14 -15.19
N LEU A 8 0.04 -1.38 -15.26
CA LEU A 8 1.10 -1.42 -14.26
C LEU A 8 0.56 -1.02 -12.88
N LEU A 9 -0.28 0.02 -12.82
CA LEU A 9 -0.97 0.44 -11.60
C LEU A 9 -1.83 -0.70 -11.04
N PHE A 10 -2.65 -1.34 -11.87
CA PHE A 10 -3.49 -2.46 -11.45
C PHE A 10 -2.67 -3.59 -10.82
N SER A 11 -1.60 -4.02 -11.49
CA SER A 11 -0.70 -5.05 -10.94
C SER A 11 -0.06 -4.61 -9.62
N ALA A 12 0.38 -3.36 -9.52
CA ALA A 12 0.95 -2.83 -8.29
C ALA A 12 -0.07 -2.82 -7.15
N VAL A 13 -1.31 -2.39 -7.38
CA VAL A 13 -2.38 -2.37 -6.37
C VAL A 13 -2.67 -3.77 -5.84
N LEU A 14 -2.75 -4.78 -6.72
CA LEU A 14 -2.92 -6.17 -6.29
C LEU A 14 -1.76 -6.64 -5.42
N ILE A 15 -0.52 -6.38 -5.84
CA ILE A 15 0.68 -6.74 -5.06
C ILE A 15 0.64 -6.07 -3.68
N ILE A 16 0.32 -4.77 -3.63
CA ILE A 16 0.25 -4.00 -2.38
C ILE A 16 -0.79 -4.59 -1.44
N ASN A 17 -2.01 -4.87 -1.94
CA ASN A 17 -3.07 -5.42 -1.11
C ASN A 17 -2.74 -6.82 -0.61
N LEU A 18 -2.26 -7.71 -1.48
CA LEU A 18 -1.91 -9.08 -1.10
C LEU A 18 -0.70 -9.12 -0.15
N ALA A 19 0.35 -8.34 -0.41
CA ALA A 19 1.49 -8.22 0.49
C ALA A 19 1.06 -7.66 1.86
N SER A 20 0.19 -6.65 1.88
CA SER A 20 -0.39 -6.13 3.13
C SER A 20 -1.12 -7.22 3.89
N ALA A 21 -2.01 -7.96 3.22
CA ALA A 21 -2.76 -9.05 3.82
C ALA A 21 -1.83 -10.11 4.43
N VAL A 22 -0.78 -10.52 3.71
CA VAL A 22 0.22 -11.48 4.19
C VAL A 22 1.00 -10.93 5.37
N ALA A 23 1.42 -9.66 5.32
CA ALA A 23 2.16 -9.02 6.41
C ALA A 23 1.32 -8.99 7.70
N PHE A 24 0.06 -8.57 7.63
CA PHE A 24 -0.84 -8.58 8.79
C PHE A 24 -1.16 -9.98 9.27
N TRP A 25 -1.44 -10.93 8.38
CA TRP A 25 -1.70 -12.32 8.76
C TRP A 25 -0.49 -12.99 9.43
N ALA A 26 0.72 -12.66 9.00
CA ALA A 26 1.96 -13.21 9.55
C ALA A 26 2.39 -12.55 10.86
N ARG A 27 1.83 -11.38 11.20
CA ARG A 27 2.15 -10.64 12.41
C ARG A 27 1.92 -11.49 13.65
N GLY A 28 2.91 -11.51 14.54
CA GLY A 28 2.90 -12.32 15.77
C GLY A 28 3.01 -13.83 15.55
N ARG A 29 3.03 -14.32 14.30
CA ARG A 29 3.11 -15.76 13.97
C ARG A 29 4.42 -16.15 13.32
N ARG A 30 4.87 -15.37 12.33
CA ARG A 30 6.03 -15.69 11.48
C ARG A 30 6.76 -14.40 11.08
N ALA A 31 7.69 -13.95 11.91
CA ALA A 31 8.43 -12.70 11.71
C ALA A 31 9.16 -12.60 10.36
N SER A 32 9.69 -13.71 9.84
CA SER A 32 10.35 -13.73 8.53
C SER A 32 9.38 -13.46 7.37
N VAL A 33 8.16 -14.00 7.46
CA VAL A 33 7.11 -13.79 6.45
C VAL A 33 6.58 -12.36 6.51
N GLU A 34 6.31 -11.84 7.71
CA GLU A 34 5.89 -10.44 7.91
C GLU A 34 6.93 -9.47 7.33
N ARG A 35 8.21 -9.71 7.63
CA ARG A 35 9.32 -8.88 7.12
C ARG A 35 9.42 -8.92 5.60
N SER A 36 9.38 -10.11 5.00
CA SER A 36 9.44 -10.25 3.55
C SER A 36 8.26 -9.59 2.85
N ALA A 37 7.04 -9.78 3.36
CA ALA A 37 5.85 -9.14 2.82
C ALA A 37 5.91 -7.61 2.95
N SER A 38 6.41 -7.10 4.07
CA SER A 38 6.63 -5.65 4.27
C SER A 38 7.66 -5.08 3.30
N LEU A 39 8.73 -5.83 2.97
CA LEU A 39 9.69 -5.40 1.95
C LEU A 39 9.10 -5.41 0.54
N VAL A 40 8.24 -6.38 0.20
CA VAL A 40 7.51 -6.40 -1.07
C VAL A 40 6.60 -5.18 -1.19
N LEU A 41 5.89 -4.85 -0.11
CA LEU A 41 5.04 -3.68 -0.01
C LEU A 41 5.83 -2.38 -0.27
N ILE A 42 6.97 -2.20 0.40
CA ILE A 42 7.86 -1.05 0.17
C ILE A 42 8.39 -1.06 -1.27
N GLY A 43 8.81 -2.22 -1.78
CA GLY A 43 9.34 -2.38 -3.14
C GLY A 43 8.33 -2.03 -4.24
N ALA A 44 7.03 -2.25 -3.99
CA ALA A 44 5.95 -1.86 -4.90
C ALA A 44 5.89 -0.34 -5.15
N ALA A 45 6.53 0.49 -4.31
CA ALA A 45 6.66 1.91 -4.57
C ALA A 45 7.42 2.22 -5.86
N ALA A 46 8.34 1.37 -6.31
CA ALA A 46 9.07 1.59 -7.56
C ALA A 46 8.16 1.59 -8.80
N PRO A 47 7.36 0.54 -9.07
CA PRO A 47 6.41 0.60 -10.19
C PRO A 47 5.33 1.67 -10.00
N VAL A 48 4.89 1.95 -8.76
CA VAL A 48 3.94 3.05 -8.49
C VAL A 48 4.54 4.43 -8.81
N ALA A 49 5.83 4.65 -8.52
CA ALA A 49 6.54 5.88 -8.89
C ALA A 49 6.60 6.03 -10.41
N VAL A 50 6.88 4.96 -11.15
CA VAL A 50 6.85 4.95 -12.62
C VAL A 50 5.46 5.36 -13.12
N VAL A 51 4.39 4.77 -12.58
CA VAL A 51 3.01 5.17 -12.91
C VAL A 51 2.79 6.67 -12.65
N GLY A 52 3.19 7.17 -11.48
CA GLY A 52 3.03 8.58 -11.13
C GLY A 52 3.76 9.51 -12.10
N LEU A 53 5.01 9.20 -12.43
CA LEU A 53 5.82 9.99 -13.36
C LEU A 53 5.26 9.95 -14.78
N LEU A 54 4.85 8.79 -15.28
CA LEU A 54 4.24 8.69 -16.61
C LEU A 54 2.96 9.52 -16.70
N ASN A 55 2.07 9.42 -15.70
CA ASN A 55 0.84 10.23 -15.67
C ASN A 55 1.13 11.74 -15.58
N LEU A 56 2.19 12.14 -14.87
CA LEU A 56 2.62 13.53 -14.80
C LEU A 56 3.14 14.03 -16.16
N LEU A 57 3.98 13.23 -16.83
CA LEU A 57 4.54 13.55 -18.15
C LEU A 57 3.47 13.59 -19.24
N ASP A 58 2.44 12.75 -19.12
CA ASP A 58 1.27 12.74 -20.01
C ASP A 58 0.30 13.91 -19.73
N GLY A 59 0.60 14.78 -18.75
CA GLY A 59 -0.24 15.94 -18.41
C GLY A 59 -1.59 15.57 -17.79
N ARG A 60 -1.73 14.36 -17.23
CA ARG A 60 -2.97 13.94 -16.56
C ARG A 60 -3.19 14.74 -15.27
N GLY A 61 -4.46 14.89 -14.89
CA GLY A 61 -4.83 15.66 -13.70
C GLY A 61 -4.19 15.14 -12.40
N VAL A 62 -4.04 16.02 -11.41
CA VAL A 62 -3.28 15.80 -10.16
C VAL A 62 -3.58 14.48 -9.46
N GLY A 63 -4.83 14.00 -9.50
CA GLY A 63 -5.18 12.70 -8.93
C GLY A 63 -4.37 11.53 -9.51
N HIS A 64 -4.06 11.54 -10.80
CA HIS A 64 -3.41 10.41 -11.49
C HIS A 64 -1.92 10.27 -11.18
N TRP A 65 -1.24 11.37 -10.81
CA TRP A 65 0.18 11.33 -10.45
C TRP A 65 0.40 11.59 -8.95
N GLY A 66 -0.40 12.46 -8.34
CA GLY A 66 -0.28 12.84 -6.93
C GLY A 66 -0.59 11.68 -5.98
N ILE A 67 -1.62 10.87 -6.28
CA ILE A 67 -1.97 9.70 -5.47
C ILE A 67 -0.86 8.63 -5.51
N PRO A 68 -0.32 8.22 -6.68
CA PRO A 68 0.88 7.39 -6.73
C PRO A 68 2.06 7.94 -5.95
N LEU A 69 2.37 9.24 -6.09
CA LEU A 69 3.48 9.83 -5.34
C LEU A 69 3.22 9.85 -3.83
N LEU A 70 1.96 9.97 -3.39
CA LEU A 70 1.59 9.86 -1.98
C LEU A 70 1.93 8.48 -1.42
N TYR A 71 1.66 7.41 -2.18
CA TYR A 71 2.06 6.05 -1.80
C TYR A 71 3.60 5.91 -1.73
N VAL A 72 4.32 6.51 -2.67
CA VAL A 72 5.79 6.51 -2.68
C VAL A 72 6.34 7.20 -1.43
N VAL A 73 5.80 8.37 -1.05
CA VAL A 73 6.18 9.07 0.18
C VAL A 73 5.94 8.19 1.40
N TRP A 74 4.80 7.49 1.45
CA TRP A 74 4.54 6.54 2.52
C TRP A 74 5.56 5.40 2.56
N ALA A 75 5.88 4.78 1.42
CA ALA A 75 6.82 3.67 1.37
C ALA A 75 8.24 4.07 1.77
N LEU A 76 8.68 5.28 1.37
CA LEU A 76 9.94 5.86 1.83
C LEU A 76 9.93 6.08 3.35
N GLY A 77 8.83 6.61 3.88
CA GLY A 77 8.62 6.75 5.32
C GLY A 77 8.68 5.41 6.05
N ALA A 78 7.98 4.39 5.54
CA ALA A 78 8.00 3.03 6.09
C ALA A 78 9.42 2.46 6.09
N TYR A 79 10.14 2.56 4.98
CA TYR A 79 11.53 2.12 4.90
C TYR A 79 12.43 2.84 5.91
N LEU A 80 12.31 4.18 5.99
CA LEU A 80 13.12 4.98 6.88
C LEU A 80 12.84 4.62 8.34
N LEU A 81 11.57 4.56 8.75
CA LEU A 81 11.17 4.26 10.12
C LEU A 81 11.51 2.82 10.52
N ASP A 82 11.20 1.83 9.67
CA ASP A 82 11.29 0.42 10.03
C ASP A 82 12.67 -0.20 9.80
N HIS A 83 13.36 0.19 8.72
CA HIS A 83 14.61 -0.47 8.31
C HIS A 83 15.85 0.35 8.60
N ARG A 84 15.78 1.68 8.41
CA ARG A 84 16.95 2.54 8.59
C ARG A 84 17.09 3.05 10.03
N LEU A 85 16.04 3.67 10.56
CA LEU A 85 16.02 4.29 11.89
C LEU A 85 15.55 3.32 12.98
N LYS A 86 14.87 2.23 12.61
CA LYS A 86 14.32 1.22 13.55
C LYS A 86 13.50 1.84 14.68
N ILE A 87 12.71 2.86 14.36
CA ILE A 87 11.88 3.55 15.35
C ILE A 87 10.72 2.62 15.72
N ALA A 88 10.62 2.26 17.00
CA ALA A 88 9.44 1.58 17.51
C ALA A 88 8.29 2.59 17.69
N TYR A 89 7.29 2.53 16.81
CA TYR A 89 6.08 3.37 16.91
C TYR A 89 4.77 2.58 16.92
N ARG A 90 4.83 1.27 16.66
CA ARG A 90 3.70 0.34 16.75
C ARG A 90 3.54 -0.19 18.18
N GLU A 91 4.64 -0.50 18.85
CA GLU A 91 4.69 -1.00 20.22
C GLU A 91 5.92 -0.41 20.97
N PRO A 92 5.72 0.38 22.04
CA PRO A 92 4.45 0.98 22.47
C PRO A 92 3.89 1.92 21.39
N ARG A 93 2.55 2.04 21.32
CA ARG A 93 1.87 2.85 20.31
C ARG A 93 2.23 4.33 20.45
N ARG A 94 2.81 4.91 19.39
CA ARG A 94 3.11 6.35 19.30
C ARG A 94 2.15 7.02 18.31
N PRO A 95 0.97 7.50 18.76
CA PRO A 95 -0.10 7.96 17.85
C PRO A 95 0.32 9.14 16.97
N ALA A 96 1.23 10.00 17.45
CA ALA A 96 1.77 11.11 16.66
C ALA A 96 2.53 10.68 15.39
N ILE A 97 3.06 9.44 15.37
CA ILE A 97 3.73 8.85 14.21
C ILE A 97 2.77 7.88 13.50
N LEU A 98 2.13 7.00 14.27
CA LEU A 98 1.27 5.95 13.75
C LEU A 98 0.04 6.51 13.03
N GLY A 99 -0.57 7.58 13.54
CA GLY A 99 -1.74 8.21 12.92
C GLY A 99 -1.44 8.72 11.51
N PRO A 100 -0.51 9.67 11.32
CA PRO A 100 -0.11 10.14 10.00
C PRO A 100 0.37 9.02 9.08
N TYR A 101 1.11 8.04 9.62
CA TYR A 101 1.56 6.87 8.87
C TYR A 101 0.39 6.06 8.28
N LEU A 102 -0.63 5.76 9.08
CA LEU A 102 -1.80 5.01 8.63
C LEU A 102 -2.69 5.82 7.68
N VAL A 103 -2.88 7.12 7.95
CA VAL A 103 -3.64 8.01 7.06
C VAL A 103 -2.99 8.03 5.69
N LEU A 104 -1.68 8.24 5.63
CA LEU A 104 -0.94 8.30 4.38
C LEU A 104 -1.03 6.98 3.60
N PHE A 105 -0.94 5.85 4.31
CA PHE A 105 -1.12 4.54 3.70
C PHE A 105 -2.52 4.32 3.13
N TYR A 106 -3.57 4.49 3.94
CA TYR A 106 -4.93 4.17 3.50
C TYR A 106 -5.47 5.14 2.46
N VAL A 107 -5.18 6.43 2.58
CA VAL A 107 -5.57 7.42 1.57
C VAL A 107 -4.91 7.09 0.23
N SER A 108 -3.62 6.75 0.24
CA SER A 108 -2.93 6.38 -1.00
C SER A 108 -3.43 5.07 -1.59
N VAL A 109 -3.60 4.00 -0.79
CA VAL A 109 -4.10 2.70 -1.28
C VAL A 109 -5.53 2.80 -1.83
N ILE A 110 -6.44 3.49 -1.13
CA ILE A 110 -7.81 3.72 -1.62
C ILE A 110 -7.79 4.54 -2.91
N GLY A 111 -6.95 5.57 -2.97
CA GLY A 111 -6.78 6.37 -4.18
C GLY A 111 -6.25 5.56 -5.36
N LEU A 112 -5.22 4.74 -5.15
CA LEU A 112 -4.65 3.87 -6.18
C LEU A 112 -5.70 2.88 -6.71
N TRP A 113 -6.53 2.32 -5.83
CA TRP A 113 -7.67 1.49 -6.22
C TRP A 113 -8.72 2.27 -7.02
N ALA A 114 -9.09 3.48 -6.61
CA ALA A 114 -10.02 4.31 -7.37
C ALA A 114 -9.51 4.58 -8.80
N LEU A 115 -8.19 4.78 -8.95
CA LEU A 115 -7.55 4.99 -10.24
C LEU A 115 -7.54 3.75 -11.14
N THR A 116 -7.87 2.55 -10.66
CA THR A 116 -8.04 1.37 -11.54
C THR A 116 -9.42 1.32 -12.21
N TRP A 117 -10.35 2.22 -11.85
CA TRP A 117 -11.70 2.27 -12.44
C TRP A 117 -11.74 2.33 -13.98
N PRO A 118 -10.87 3.11 -14.66
CA PRO A 118 -10.89 3.19 -16.13
C PRO A 118 -10.57 1.88 -16.85
N LEU A 119 -10.00 0.88 -16.16
CA LEU A 119 -9.80 -0.48 -16.69
C LEU A 119 -11.09 -1.31 -16.72
N GLY A 120 -12.16 -0.80 -16.12
CA GLY A 120 -13.46 -1.46 -16.02
C GLY A 120 -13.57 -2.39 -14.81
N MET A 121 -14.79 -2.92 -14.65
CA MET A 121 -15.20 -3.71 -13.48
C MET A 121 -14.31 -4.94 -13.23
N TRP A 122 -13.79 -5.56 -14.30
CA TRP A 122 -12.95 -6.75 -14.23
C TRP A 122 -11.61 -6.53 -13.52
N ALA A 123 -11.04 -5.33 -13.59
CA ALA A 123 -9.83 -4.98 -12.84
C ALA A 123 -10.17 -4.38 -11.46
N TRP A 124 -11.31 -3.69 -11.37
CA TRP A 124 -11.73 -3.00 -10.16
C TRP A 124 -12.24 -3.95 -9.05
N LEU A 125 -12.93 -5.05 -9.41
CA LEU A 125 -13.42 -6.02 -8.42
C LEU A 125 -12.30 -6.84 -7.77
N PRO A 126 -11.30 -7.39 -8.49
CA PRO A 126 -10.18 -8.09 -7.85
C PRO A 126 -9.38 -7.19 -6.91
N THR A 127 -9.18 -5.92 -7.28
CA THR A 127 -8.51 -4.94 -6.42
C THR A 127 -9.35 -4.63 -5.17
N ALA A 128 -10.67 -4.47 -5.31
CA ALA A 128 -11.58 -4.33 -4.17
C ALA A 128 -11.55 -5.56 -3.24
N ALA A 129 -11.64 -6.77 -3.80
CA ALA A 129 -11.62 -8.02 -3.04
C ALA A 129 -10.29 -8.20 -2.29
N SER A 130 -9.16 -7.91 -2.95
CA SER A 130 -7.85 -7.95 -2.30
C SER A 130 -7.71 -6.89 -1.20
N TYR A 131 -8.31 -5.71 -1.35
CA TYR A 131 -8.35 -4.69 -0.31
C TYR A 131 -9.17 -5.15 0.91
N VAL A 132 -10.33 -5.77 0.69
CA VAL A 132 -11.13 -6.37 1.77
C VAL A 132 -10.34 -7.45 2.52
N LEU A 133 -9.61 -8.31 1.80
CA LEU A 133 -8.75 -9.33 2.40
C LEU A 133 -7.66 -8.71 3.28
N HIS A 134 -7.01 -7.65 2.80
CA HIS A 134 -6.05 -6.88 3.59
C HIS A 134 -6.68 -6.33 4.87
N ILE A 135 -7.85 -5.67 4.80
CA ILE A 135 -8.53 -5.14 5.99
C ILE A 135 -8.90 -6.26 6.97
N ALA A 136 -9.42 -7.38 6.48
CA ALA A 136 -9.76 -8.54 7.30
C ALA A 136 -8.52 -9.08 8.06
N ALA A 137 -7.38 -9.19 7.37
CA ALA A 137 -6.13 -9.62 7.99
C ALA A 137 -5.62 -8.63 9.04
N MET A 138 -5.76 -7.31 8.79
CA MET A 138 -5.41 -6.28 9.77
C MET A 138 -6.28 -6.39 11.03
N ILE A 139 -7.60 -6.55 10.88
CA ILE A 139 -8.52 -6.71 12.01
C ILE A 139 -8.14 -7.96 12.82
N GLN A 140 -7.85 -9.07 12.14
CA GLN A 140 -7.39 -10.30 12.78
C GLN A 140 -6.08 -10.11 13.55
N ALA A 141 -5.11 -9.37 13.01
CA ALA A 141 -3.85 -9.10 13.69
C ALA A 141 -4.09 -8.29 14.98
N GLN A 142 -4.97 -7.29 14.93
CA GLN A 142 -5.29 -6.46 16.09
C GLN A 142 -6.01 -7.21 17.20
N THR A 143 -6.83 -8.22 16.88
CA THR A 143 -7.49 -9.02 17.91
C THR A 143 -6.51 -9.95 18.62
N GLN A 144 -5.48 -10.44 17.91
CA GLN A 144 -4.42 -11.27 18.50
C GLN A 144 -3.50 -10.48 19.44
N GLU A 145 -3.21 -9.21 19.14
CA GLU A 145 -2.39 -8.34 20.02
C GLU A 145 -3.11 -7.95 21.34
N ARG A 146 -4.42 -8.18 21.46
CA ARG A 146 -5.23 -7.80 22.63
C ARG A 146 -5.56 -8.95 23.58
N GLY A 147 -5.36 -10.19 23.15
CA GLY A 147 -5.66 -11.41 23.93
C GLY A 147 -4.39 -12.00 24.52
#